data_AF-A0AAD6XPW1-F1
#
_entry.id   AF-A0AAD6XPW1-F1
#
_cell.length_a   1.000
_cell.length_b   1.000
_cell.length_c   1.000
_cell.angle_alpha   90.00
_cell.angle_beta   90.00
_cell.angle_gamma   90.00
#
_symmetry.space_group_name_H-M   'P 1'
#
loop_
_entity.id
_entity.type
_entity.pdbx_description
1 polymer ?
#
loop_
_entity_poly.entity_id
_entity_poly.type
_entity_poly.pdbx_seq_one_letter_code
_entity_poly.pdbx_strand_id
1 'polypeptide(L)'
;MCARAPVGGALCSSRTRMGSPRRCAIYLLPLGWVLTRSALQTWEPALLDLLALPAGARVDEVWSWEATHHGASAVLNAAAGAPLAACDWSDDARDVLNFLLHFLPSSIEPGELPAELPRIAPEESALRTVRGFGTARELFAVGHSFGGCCCTWAALAQPRLFTALTLVDPVILRFDTPRDTPTLAEGAVARRDTWPSREEAHAAFAANPFFAAWDPRVLAAYIAHGLIPAPSGGVCLAMPSLQEALVFAGTNTSAPVWDMLPALEARVPLRFVVPGREGAPEIGEPGQTRERVWRRPANTTNVRLPGAGHLIVQEAPREMALEIAAMLEADGEGPGAGPEAAAARL
;
A
#
# COMPACT_ATOMS: atom_id res chain seq x y z
N MET A 1 0.52 -12.66 2.99
CA MET A 1 0.80 -13.34 1.70
C MET A 1 1.32 -12.30 0.71
N CYS A 2 2.24 -12.66 -0.19
CA CYS A 2 2.78 -11.72 -1.19
C CYS A 2 2.47 -12.25 -2.59
N ALA A 3 1.82 -11.45 -3.43
CA ALA A 3 1.49 -11.81 -4.81
C ALA A 3 2.26 -10.92 -5.78
N ARG A 4 2.86 -11.54 -6.80
CA ARG A 4 3.49 -10.83 -7.94
C ARG A 4 2.48 -10.79 -9.09
N ALA A 5 2.17 -9.59 -9.58
CA ALA A 5 1.34 -9.45 -10.78
C ALA A 5 2.23 -9.62 -12.04
N PRO A 6 1.84 -10.43 -13.04
CA PRO A 6 2.59 -10.54 -14.30
C PRO A 6 2.44 -9.24 -15.11
N VAL A 7 3.57 -8.58 -15.40
CA VAL A 7 3.63 -7.35 -16.22
C VAL A 7 3.53 -7.65 -17.74
N GLY A 8 3.15 -8.87 -18.14
CA GLY A 8 3.16 -9.26 -19.56
C GLY A 8 2.16 -10.35 -19.87
N GLY A 9 0.97 -9.96 -20.32
CA GLY A 9 -0.08 -10.89 -20.76
C GLY A 9 -0.98 -10.36 -21.88
N ALA A 10 -0.71 -9.18 -22.44
CA ALA A 10 -1.22 -8.70 -23.73
C ALA A 10 -0.54 -7.35 -23.98
N LEU A 11 -0.09 -7.08 -25.20
CA LEU A 11 0.75 -5.92 -25.61
C LEU A 11 2.27 -6.16 -25.51
N CYS A 12 2.75 -7.22 -26.15
CA CYS A 12 4.12 -7.22 -26.66
C CYS A 12 4.09 -6.91 -28.15
N SER A 13 4.51 -5.69 -28.52
CA SER A 13 5.17 -5.48 -29.82
C SER A 13 6.55 -4.88 -29.55
N SER A 14 7.55 -5.77 -29.48
CA SER A 14 8.93 -5.55 -29.88
C SER A 14 9.49 -4.13 -29.74
N ARG A 15 10.02 -3.79 -28.56
CA ARG A 15 11.20 -2.91 -28.46
C ARG A 15 12.21 -3.54 -27.53
N THR A 16 13.29 -4.01 -28.13
CA THR A 16 14.52 -4.47 -27.49
C THR A 16 14.99 -3.38 -26.51
N ARG A 17 14.94 -3.65 -25.20
CA ARG A 17 15.48 -2.76 -24.15
C ARG A 17 17.01 -2.75 -24.26
N MET A 18 17.56 -1.78 -24.99
CA MET A 18 18.95 -1.36 -24.82
C MET A 18 18.97 -0.17 -23.85
N GLY A 19 19.54 -0.34 -22.65
CA GLY A 19 20.18 0.80 -21.97
C GLY A 19 19.73 1.23 -20.56
N SER A 20 18.90 0.52 -19.79
CA SER A 20 18.75 0.82 -18.34
C SER A 20 19.31 -0.31 -17.49
N PRO A 21 20.41 -0.11 -16.74
CA PRO A 21 20.96 -1.12 -15.84
C PRO A 21 20.18 -1.26 -14.53
N ARG A 22 19.18 -0.40 -14.26
CA ARG A 22 18.41 -0.43 -13.01
C ARG A 22 17.07 -1.11 -13.22
N ARG A 23 16.77 -2.05 -12.32
CA ARG A 23 15.51 -2.79 -12.33
C ARG A 23 14.57 -2.25 -11.26
N CYS A 24 13.38 -1.76 -11.63
CA CYS A 24 12.45 -1.13 -10.69
C CYS A 24 11.38 -2.12 -10.21
N ALA A 25 11.27 -2.28 -8.90
CA ALA A 25 10.18 -2.97 -8.24
C ALA A 25 9.27 -1.96 -7.53
N ILE A 26 7.96 -2.05 -7.79
CA ILE A 26 6.96 -1.33 -7.00
C ILE A 26 6.45 -2.28 -5.93
N TYR A 27 6.46 -1.81 -4.69
CA TYR A 27 5.98 -2.56 -3.54
C TYR A 27 4.79 -1.83 -2.91
N LEU A 28 3.63 -2.47 -2.92
CA LEU A 28 2.39 -1.89 -2.42
C LEU A 28 2.06 -2.50 -1.06
N LEU A 29 1.93 -1.63 -0.06
CA LEU A 29 1.23 -1.94 1.19
C LEU A 29 -0.16 -1.33 1.11
N PRO A 30 -1.15 -2.15 0.79
CA PRO A 30 -2.47 -1.66 0.56
C PRO A 30 -3.17 -1.31 1.87
N LEU A 31 -4.29 -0.60 1.73
CA LEU A 31 -5.11 -0.05 2.79
C LEU A 31 -5.53 -1.08 3.85
N GLY A 32 -5.49 -0.68 5.13
CA GLY A 32 -6.00 -1.45 6.28
C GLY A 32 -7.49 -1.23 6.59
N TRP A 33 -8.26 -0.65 5.67
CA TRP A 33 -9.68 -0.35 5.75
C TRP A 33 -10.41 -1.07 4.61
N VAL A 34 -11.45 -1.83 4.96
CA VAL A 34 -12.52 -2.33 4.10
C VAL A 34 -12.18 -3.47 3.11
N LEU A 35 -12.44 -4.68 3.62
CA LEU A 35 -13.24 -5.71 2.96
C LEU A 35 -12.64 -6.57 1.82
N THR A 36 -11.33 -6.61 1.60
CA THR A 36 -10.76 -7.36 0.47
C THR A 36 -10.09 -8.68 0.86
N ARG A 37 -10.24 -9.70 0.00
CA ARG A 37 -9.42 -10.93 -0.10
C ARG A 37 -8.03 -10.67 -0.70
N SER A 38 -7.80 -9.42 -1.07
CA SER A 38 -6.62 -8.96 -1.76
C SER A 38 -6.76 -7.47 -1.88
N ALA A 39 -6.10 -6.82 -0.97
CA ALA A 39 -5.85 -5.41 -1.08
C ALA A 39 -4.93 -5.10 -2.31
N LEU A 40 -4.55 -6.13 -3.11
CA LEU A 40 -4.00 -6.05 -4.47
C LEU A 40 -4.98 -5.51 -5.52
N GLN A 41 -6.24 -5.99 -5.61
CA GLN A 41 -7.08 -5.63 -6.78
C GLN A 41 -7.75 -4.26 -6.67
N THR A 42 -7.82 -3.68 -5.47
CA THR A 42 -8.22 -2.26 -5.36
C THR A 42 -7.16 -1.32 -5.93
N TRP A 43 -5.91 -1.76 -6.04
CA TRP A 43 -4.83 -1.04 -6.74
C TRP A 43 -4.74 -1.39 -8.21
N GLU A 44 -5.39 -2.46 -8.68
CA GLU A 44 -5.28 -2.92 -10.06
C GLU A 44 -5.60 -1.82 -11.08
N PRO A 45 -6.68 -1.03 -10.95
CA PRO A 45 -6.93 0.09 -11.86
C PRO A 45 -5.81 1.14 -11.88
N ALA A 46 -5.26 1.50 -10.71
CA ALA A 46 -4.15 2.44 -10.61
C ALA A 46 -2.87 1.88 -11.24
N LEU A 47 -2.62 0.58 -11.09
CA LEU A 47 -1.47 -0.09 -11.69
C LEU A 47 -1.59 -0.22 -13.20
N LEU A 48 -2.78 -0.55 -13.71
CA LEU A 48 -3.04 -0.58 -15.14
C LEU A 48 -2.87 0.80 -15.76
N ASP A 49 -3.41 1.83 -15.10
CA ASP A 49 -3.22 3.22 -15.53
C ASP A 49 -1.73 3.62 -15.50
N LEU A 50 -0.96 3.21 -14.48
CA LEU A 50 0.48 3.47 -14.36
C LEU A 50 1.29 2.77 -15.45
N LEU A 51 1.03 1.48 -15.69
CA LEU A 51 1.75 0.69 -16.70
C LEU A 51 1.47 1.17 -18.12
N ALA A 52 0.35 1.89 -18.34
CA ALA A 52 0.03 2.55 -19.59
C ALA A 52 0.77 3.90 -19.78
N LEU A 53 1.34 4.49 -18.72
CA LEU A 53 2.13 5.72 -18.79
C LEU A 53 3.57 5.44 -19.27
N PRO A 54 4.29 6.43 -19.84
CA PRO A 54 5.71 6.29 -20.17
C PRO A 54 6.57 5.84 -18.98
N ALA A 55 6.29 6.34 -17.77
CA ALA A 55 6.96 5.93 -16.54
C ALA A 55 6.81 4.42 -16.25
N GLY A 56 5.69 3.81 -16.66
CA GLY A 56 5.43 2.39 -16.52
C GLY A 56 6.47 1.51 -17.21
N ALA A 57 7.14 2.00 -18.25
CA ALA A 57 8.23 1.29 -18.93
C ALA A 57 9.45 1.05 -18.02
N ARG A 58 9.58 1.79 -16.90
CA ARG A 58 10.62 1.59 -15.89
C ARG A 58 10.31 0.41 -14.96
N VAL A 59 9.04 0.03 -14.82
CA VAL A 59 8.60 -1.01 -13.87
C VAL A 59 8.92 -2.39 -14.44
N ASP A 60 9.67 -3.19 -13.68
CA ASP A 60 9.99 -4.58 -14.02
C ASP A 60 9.11 -5.57 -13.29
N GLU A 61 8.66 -5.23 -12.09
CA GLU A 61 7.75 -6.05 -11.30
C GLU A 61 6.96 -5.22 -10.30
N VAL A 62 5.78 -5.74 -9.95
CA VAL A 62 4.92 -5.21 -8.90
C VAL A 62 4.68 -6.32 -7.87
N TRP A 63 4.92 -5.98 -6.62
CA TRP A 63 4.66 -6.82 -5.47
C TRP A 63 3.59 -6.16 -4.60
N SER A 64 2.52 -6.88 -4.30
CA SER A 64 1.51 -6.43 -3.34
C SER A 64 1.57 -7.28 -2.10
N TRP A 65 1.53 -6.60 -0.96
CA TRP A 65 1.54 -7.22 0.35
C TRP A 65 0.13 -7.34 0.92
N GLU A 66 -0.17 -8.45 1.58
CA GLU A 66 -1.35 -8.57 2.43
C GLU A 66 -0.91 -9.00 3.82
N ALA A 67 -1.24 -8.16 4.81
CA ALA A 67 -0.97 -8.37 6.23
C ALA A 67 -1.56 -9.71 6.72
N THR A 68 -0.92 -10.30 7.73
CA THR A 68 -1.22 -11.69 8.17
C THR A 68 -2.66 -11.88 8.64
N HIS A 69 -3.28 -10.83 9.16
CA HIS A 69 -4.65 -10.81 9.65
C HIS A 69 -5.63 -10.14 8.68
N HIS A 70 -5.21 -9.87 7.43
CA HIS A 70 -6.06 -9.29 6.40
C HIS A 70 -6.51 -10.32 5.35
N GLY A 71 -7.72 -10.16 4.84
CA GLY A 71 -8.20 -10.82 3.61
C GLY A 71 -7.94 -12.32 3.53
N ALA A 72 -7.35 -12.78 2.42
CA ALA A 72 -7.04 -14.20 2.23
C ALA A 72 -6.00 -14.70 3.22
N SER A 73 -5.04 -13.86 3.59
CA SER A 73 -4.00 -14.18 4.56
C SER A 73 -4.62 -14.51 5.92
N ALA A 74 -5.64 -13.77 6.35
CA ALA A 74 -6.38 -14.07 7.59
C ALA A 74 -7.02 -15.46 7.53
N VAL A 75 -7.70 -15.78 6.43
CA VAL A 75 -8.38 -17.08 6.26
C VAL A 75 -7.36 -18.22 6.29
N LEU A 76 -6.24 -18.07 5.59
CA LEU A 76 -5.19 -19.09 5.53
C LEU A 76 -4.49 -19.28 6.88
N ASN A 77 -4.16 -18.18 7.54
CA ASN A 77 -3.50 -18.22 8.84
C ASN A 77 -4.45 -18.74 9.94
N ALA A 78 -5.74 -18.42 9.89
CA ALA A 78 -6.75 -19.01 10.76
C ALA A 78 -6.84 -20.53 10.58
N ALA A 79 -6.86 -21.00 9.32
CA ALA A 79 -6.86 -22.44 9.01
C ALA A 79 -5.58 -23.14 9.51
N ALA A 80 -4.46 -22.43 9.58
CA ALA A 80 -3.20 -22.92 10.14
C ALA A 80 -3.10 -22.81 11.68
N GLY A 81 -4.14 -22.31 12.37
CA GLY A 81 -4.16 -22.16 13.83
C GLY A 81 -3.39 -20.95 14.37
N ALA A 82 -3.10 -19.95 13.54
CA ALA A 82 -2.38 -18.76 13.96
C ALA A 82 -3.22 -17.87 14.90
N PRO A 83 -2.61 -17.24 15.93
CA PRO A 83 -3.30 -16.37 16.86
C PRO A 83 -3.56 -14.97 16.25
N LEU A 84 -4.60 -14.84 15.43
CA LEU A 84 -4.92 -13.58 14.72
C LEU A 84 -5.37 -12.42 15.63
N ALA A 85 -5.65 -12.68 16.91
CA ALA A 85 -6.09 -11.65 17.85
C ALA A 85 -4.95 -10.76 18.40
N ALA A 86 -3.69 -11.14 18.17
CA ALA A 86 -2.51 -10.44 18.66
C ALA A 86 -1.78 -9.70 17.53
N CYS A 87 -2.49 -8.82 16.80
CA CYS A 87 -1.91 -8.04 15.71
C CYS A 87 -1.52 -6.63 16.17
N ASP A 88 -0.27 -6.24 15.91
CA ASP A 88 0.21 -4.87 16.02
C ASP A 88 0.80 -4.43 14.66
N TRP A 89 0.59 -3.17 14.27
CA TRP A 89 1.06 -2.67 12.97
C TRP A 89 2.58 -2.74 12.82
N SER A 90 3.33 -2.79 13.92
CA SER A 90 4.78 -2.98 13.89
C SER A 90 5.18 -4.42 13.55
N ASP A 91 4.31 -5.41 13.75
CA ASP A 91 4.52 -6.78 13.27
C ASP A 91 4.43 -6.81 11.74
N ASP A 92 3.48 -6.10 11.13
CA ASP A 92 3.38 -6.03 9.66
C ASP A 92 4.60 -5.38 9.02
N ALA A 93 5.13 -4.31 9.62
CA ALA A 93 6.40 -3.73 9.18
C ALA A 93 7.57 -4.73 9.31
N ARG A 94 7.57 -5.58 10.34
CA ARG A 94 8.57 -6.65 10.50
C ARG A 94 8.38 -7.75 9.47
N ASP A 95 7.15 -8.12 9.13
CA ASP A 95 6.86 -9.13 8.11
C ASP A 95 7.28 -8.66 6.70
N VAL A 96 7.06 -7.38 6.41
CA VAL A 96 7.55 -6.71 5.20
C VAL A 96 9.07 -6.83 5.11
N LEU A 97 9.78 -6.45 6.18
CA LEU A 97 11.23 -6.55 6.21
C LEU A 97 11.71 -7.99 6.10
N ASN A 98 11.05 -8.93 6.78
CA ASN A 98 11.34 -10.34 6.69
C ASN A 98 11.21 -10.85 5.25
N PHE A 99 10.15 -10.45 4.55
CA PHE A 99 9.97 -10.75 3.13
C PHE A 99 11.09 -10.14 2.27
N LEU A 100 11.35 -8.84 2.39
CA LEU A 100 12.36 -8.13 1.60
C LEU A 100 13.79 -8.65 1.85
N LEU A 101 14.11 -9.06 3.07
CA LEU A 101 15.44 -9.54 3.47
C LEU A 101 15.65 -11.02 3.18
N HIS A 102 14.61 -11.85 3.24
CA HIS A 102 14.78 -13.30 3.27
C HIS A 102 14.04 -14.06 2.16
N PHE A 103 13.04 -13.49 1.50
CA PHE A 103 12.18 -14.23 0.56
C PHE A 103 12.05 -13.58 -0.81
N LEU A 104 12.23 -12.26 -0.90
CA LEU A 104 12.19 -11.57 -2.18
C LEU A 104 13.32 -12.12 -3.09
N PRO A 105 13.03 -12.66 -4.29
CA PRO A 105 14.04 -13.24 -5.16
C PRO A 105 15.18 -12.27 -5.47
N SER A 106 16.42 -12.75 -5.58
CA SER A 106 17.60 -11.88 -5.78
C SER A 106 17.68 -11.27 -7.18
N SER A 107 17.14 -11.97 -8.17
CA SER A 107 16.99 -11.47 -9.53
C SER A 107 15.52 -11.36 -9.91
N ILE A 108 15.23 -10.49 -10.87
CA ILE A 108 13.91 -10.42 -11.49
C ILE A 108 13.92 -11.36 -12.68
N GLU A 109 13.26 -12.51 -12.53
CA GLU A 109 13.12 -13.48 -13.62
C GLU A 109 11.73 -13.39 -14.24
N PRO A 110 11.61 -13.50 -15.58
CA PRO A 110 10.31 -13.62 -16.23
C PRO A 110 9.74 -15.02 -15.96
N GLY A 111 8.52 -15.09 -15.39
CA GLY A 111 7.85 -16.36 -15.12
C GLY A 111 6.96 -16.33 -13.88
N GLU A 112 6.13 -17.37 -13.74
CA GLU A 112 5.36 -17.60 -12.53
C GLU A 112 6.29 -17.97 -11.37
N LEU A 113 6.00 -17.39 -10.20
CA LEU A 113 6.67 -17.73 -8.96
C LEU A 113 5.93 -18.87 -8.25
N PRO A 114 6.62 -19.68 -7.45
CA PRO A 114 5.94 -20.68 -6.62
C PRO A 114 5.02 -19.99 -5.61
N ALA A 115 3.94 -20.68 -5.22
CA ALA A 115 3.01 -20.21 -4.20
C ALA A 115 3.69 -19.96 -2.84
N GLU A 116 4.70 -20.77 -2.53
CA GLU A 116 5.58 -20.61 -1.37
C GLU A 116 6.98 -20.27 -1.86
N LEU A 117 7.44 -19.05 -1.56
CA LEU A 117 8.78 -18.61 -1.95
C LEU A 117 9.83 -19.28 -1.06
N PRO A 118 10.89 -19.87 -1.65
CA PRO A 118 12.00 -20.36 -0.87
C PRO A 118 12.74 -19.19 -0.22
N ARG A 119 13.32 -19.45 0.95
CA ARG A 119 14.26 -18.50 1.57
C ARG A 119 15.48 -18.35 0.68
N ILE A 120 15.95 -17.11 0.50
CA ILE A 120 17.19 -16.82 -0.23
C ILE A 120 18.43 -17.26 0.56
N ALA A 121 19.58 -17.30 -0.13
CA ALA A 121 20.86 -17.62 0.49
C ALA A 121 21.18 -16.69 1.69
N PRO A 122 21.64 -17.21 2.84
CA PRO A 122 21.97 -16.40 4.01
C PRO A 122 22.95 -15.26 3.73
N GLU A 123 23.91 -15.46 2.83
CA GLU A 123 24.91 -14.46 2.45
C GLU A 123 24.26 -13.27 1.72
N GLU A 124 23.33 -13.55 0.81
CA GLU A 124 22.56 -12.50 0.12
C GLU A 124 21.69 -11.74 1.11
N SER A 125 21.05 -12.46 2.04
CA SER A 125 20.25 -11.83 3.09
C SER A 125 21.08 -10.90 3.99
N ALA A 126 22.27 -11.34 4.40
CA ALA A 126 23.21 -10.52 5.17
C ALA A 126 23.68 -9.28 4.38
N LEU A 127 23.91 -9.43 3.07
CA LEU A 127 24.25 -8.31 2.20
C LEU A 127 23.12 -7.28 2.12
N ARG A 128 21.86 -7.71 2.03
CA ARG A 128 20.72 -6.78 1.99
C ARG A 128 20.61 -5.90 3.23
N THR A 129 20.89 -6.43 4.41
CA THR A 129 20.90 -5.64 5.66
C THR A 129 21.95 -4.52 5.65
N VAL A 130 23.08 -4.73 4.96
CA VAL A 130 24.20 -3.78 4.94
C VAL A 130 24.14 -2.79 3.77
N ARG A 131 23.80 -3.27 2.57
CA ARG A 131 23.85 -2.46 1.33
C ARG A 131 22.51 -2.33 0.60
N GLY A 132 21.43 -2.88 1.15
CA GLY A 132 20.15 -2.97 0.44
C GLY A 132 20.26 -3.88 -0.79
N PHE A 133 19.49 -3.57 -1.84
CA PHE A 133 19.53 -4.31 -3.10
C PHE A 133 20.68 -3.92 -4.05
N GLY A 134 21.49 -2.91 -3.70
CA GLY A 134 22.55 -2.41 -4.57
C GLY A 134 22.02 -1.98 -5.95
N THR A 135 22.71 -2.36 -7.02
CA THR A 135 22.27 -2.09 -8.40
C THR A 135 21.32 -3.15 -8.96
N ALA A 136 21.05 -4.22 -8.20
CA ALA A 136 20.19 -5.31 -8.68
C ALA A 136 18.72 -4.91 -8.72
N ARG A 137 18.29 -3.97 -7.87
CA ARG A 137 16.90 -3.53 -7.74
C ARG A 137 16.77 -2.17 -7.08
N GLU A 138 15.84 -1.38 -7.58
CA GLU A 138 15.30 -0.20 -6.91
C GLU A 138 13.90 -0.55 -6.37
N LEU A 139 13.63 -0.22 -5.12
CA LEU A 139 12.36 -0.51 -4.46
C LEU A 139 11.59 0.78 -4.17
N PHE A 140 10.53 1.01 -4.92
CA PHE A 140 9.59 2.11 -4.71
C PHE A 140 8.41 1.58 -3.91
N ALA A 141 8.34 1.92 -2.63
CA ALA A 141 7.24 1.47 -1.79
C ALA A 141 6.10 2.50 -1.80
N VAL A 142 4.87 2.03 -1.94
CA VAL A 142 3.66 2.83 -1.87
C VAL A 142 2.80 2.26 -0.75
N GLY A 143 2.47 3.08 0.24
CA GLY A 143 1.67 2.65 1.39
C GLY A 143 0.49 3.59 1.61
N HIS A 144 -0.72 3.03 1.72
CA HIS A 144 -1.94 3.81 2.01
C HIS A 144 -2.39 3.63 3.45
N SER A 145 -2.73 4.72 4.16
CA SER A 145 -3.30 4.68 5.50
C SER A 145 -2.40 3.90 6.48
N PHE A 146 -2.90 2.83 7.09
CA PHE A 146 -2.14 1.80 7.79
C PHE A 146 -0.86 1.36 7.07
N GLY A 147 -0.97 1.01 5.78
CA GLY A 147 0.16 0.57 4.96
C GLY A 147 1.25 1.64 4.82
N GLY A 148 0.86 2.92 4.80
CA GLY A 148 1.81 4.04 4.81
C GLY A 148 2.58 4.14 6.14
N CYS A 149 1.91 3.88 7.26
CA CYS A 149 2.54 3.79 8.58
C CYS A 149 3.56 2.63 8.64
N CYS A 150 3.17 1.44 8.20
CA CYS A 150 4.05 0.26 8.18
C CYS A 150 5.23 0.42 7.22
N CYS A 151 5.03 0.95 6.01
CA CYS A 151 6.13 1.27 5.09
C CYS A 151 7.14 2.23 5.71
N THR A 152 6.64 3.28 6.39
CA THR A 152 7.48 4.26 7.07
C THR A 152 8.28 3.59 8.20
N TRP A 153 7.63 2.76 9.02
CA TRP A 153 8.29 2.03 10.10
C TRP A 153 9.36 1.06 9.60
N ALA A 154 9.07 0.32 8.52
CA ALA A 154 10.02 -0.56 7.86
C ALA A 154 11.24 0.22 7.31
N ALA A 155 11.00 1.36 6.68
CA ALA A 155 12.05 2.22 6.14
C ALA A 155 12.88 2.91 7.24
N LEU A 156 12.30 3.23 8.39
CA LEU A 156 13.05 3.71 9.56
C LEU A 156 14.03 2.63 10.07
N ALA A 157 13.62 1.37 10.04
CA ALA A 157 14.45 0.26 10.51
C ALA A 157 15.51 -0.20 9.49
N GLN A 158 15.19 -0.20 8.19
CA GLN A 158 16.08 -0.64 7.10
C GLN A 158 16.01 0.31 5.89
N PRO A 159 16.49 1.56 6.02
CA PRO A 159 16.33 2.58 4.98
C PRO A 159 17.06 2.21 3.68
N ARG A 160 18.07 1.33 3.72
CA ARG A 160 18.86 0.91 2.55
C ARG A 160 18.08 0.03 1.58
N LEU A 161 16.99 -0.59 2.03
CA LEU A 161 16.13 -1.40 1.16
C LEU A 161 15.23 -0.56 0.26
N PHE A 162 14.96 0.69 0.64
CA PHE A 162 14.00 1.55 -0.03
C PHE A 162 14.71 2.59 -0.90
N THR A 163 14.29 2.68 -2.15
CA THR A 163 14.66 3.76 -3.05
C THR A 163 13.83 4.99 -2.74
N ALA A 164 12.51 4.83 -2.54
CA ALA A 164 11.56 5.91 -2.33
C ALA A 164 10.29 5.41 -1.62
N LEU A 165 9.61 6.31 -0.90
CA LEU A 165 8.28 6.05 -0.33
C LEU A 165 7.24 7.02 -0.88
N THR A 166 6.11 6.49 -1.36
CA THR A 166 4.88 7.25 -1.60
C THR A 166 3.87 6.89 -0.52
N LEU A 167 3.55 7.85 0.34
CA LEU A 167 2.67 7.70 1.48
C LEU A 167 1.31 8.33 1.15
N VAL A 168 0.33 7.48 0.87
CA VAL A 168 -1.03 7.89 0.54
C VAL A 168 -1.80 8.02 1.85
N ASP A 169 -2.19 9.23 2.19
CA ASP A 169 -2.87 9.63 3.43
C ASP A 169 -2.58 8.72 4.64
N PRO A 170 -1.32 8.67 5.12
CA PRO A 170 -0.89 7.65 6.07
C PRO A 170 -1.44 7.92 7.47
N VAL A 171 -1.79 6.85 8.20
CA VAL A 171 -2.22 6.93 9.61
C VAL A 171 -0.98 7.02 10.51
N ILE A 172 -0.38 8.20 10.51
CA ILE A 172 0.75 8.59 11.37
C ILE A 172 0.27 9.79 12.19
N LEU A 173 0.03 9.59 13.48
CA LEU A 173 -0.66 10.55 14.35
C LEU A 173 0.13 10.77 15.64
N ARG A 174 -0.04 11.94 16.27
CA ARG A 174 0.58 12.24 17.57
C ARG A 174 0.02 11.30 18.64
N PHE A 175 0.78 11.05 19.71
CA PHE A 175 0.33 10.21 20.82
C PHE A 175 -0.95 10.74 21.51
N ASP A 176 -1.13 12.06 21.51
CA ASP A 176 -2.24 12.78 22.15
C ASP A 176 -3.44 13.01 21.22
N THR A 177 -3.37 12.53 19.97
CA THR A 177 -4.48 12.66 19.02
C THR A 177 -5.64 11.79 19.49
N PRO A 178 -6.84 12.36 19.73
CA PRO A 178 -8.00 11.58 20.08
C PRO A 178 -8.30 10.55 18.99
N ARG A 179 -8.53 9.30 19.39
CA ARG A 179 -8.88 8.21 18.47
C ARG A 179 -10.29 7.77 18.71
N ASP A 180 -11.12 7.83 17.67
CA ASP A 180 -12.46 7.26 17.69
C ASP A 180 -12.45 5.75 17.40
N THR A 181 -11.51 5.05 18.04
CA THR A 181 -11.32 3.61 17.91
C THR A 181 -12.60 2.82 18.22
N PRO A 182 -13.37 3.13 19.29
CA PRO A 182 -14.61 2.41 19.58
C PRO A 182 -15.61 2.48 18.43
N THR A 183 -15.90 3.68 17.90
CA THR A 183 -16.89 3.85 16.82
C THR A 183 -16.44 3.12 15.55
N LEU A 184 -15.16 3.21 15.19
CA LEU A 184 -14.63 2.52 14.00
C LEU A 184 -14.69 0.99 14.18
N ALA A 185 -14.30 0.47 15.33
CA ALA A 185 -14.30 -0.96 15.62
C ALA A 185 -15.73 -1.52 15.71
N GLU A 186 -16.64 -0.83 16.39
CA GLU A 186 -18.07 -1.18 16.44
C GLU A 186 -18.69 -1.15 15.05
N GLY A 187 -18.38 -0.13 14.25
CA GLY A 187 -18.82 -0.02 12.87
C GLY A 187 -18.31 -1.16 11.98
N ALA A 188 -17.10 -1.68 12.22
CA ALA A 188 -16.58 -2.85 11.54
C ALA A 188 -17.34 -4.12 11.94
N VAL A 189 -17.52 -4.36 13.24
CA VAL A 189 -18.19 -5.55 13.76
C VAL A 189 -19.68 -5.59 13.37
N ALA A 190 -20.37 -4.44 13.40
CA ALA A 190 -21.79 -4.34 13.09
C ALA A 190 -22.09 -4.37 11.58
N ARG A 191 -21.07 -4.29 10.72
CA ARG A 191 -21.26 -4.22 9.28
C ARG A 191 -21.80 -5.53 8.73
N ARG A 192 -22.74 -5.43 7.80
CA ARG A 192 -23.16 -6.57 6.98
C ARG A 192 -21.96 -7.15 6.26
N ASP A 193 -21.75 -8.45 6.44
CA ASP A 193 -20.61 -9.18 5.88
C ASP A 193 -21.02 -10.31 4.93
N THR A 194 -22.32 -10.51 4.69
CA THR A 194 -22.88 -11.65 3.96
C THR A 194 -23.97 -11.23 2.96
N TRP A 195 -23.98 -11.87 1.79
CA TRP A 195 -24.94 -11.66 0.71
C TRP A 195 -25.31 -12.98 0.03
N PRO A 196 -26.51 -13.11 -0.56
CA PRO A 196 -26.91 -14.35 -1.24
C PRO A 196 -26.09 -14.63 -2.51
N SER A 197 -25.60 -13.59 -3.19
CA SER A 197 -24.82 -13.69 -4.42
C SER A 197 -23.84 -12.52 -4.57
N ARG A 198 -22.85 -12.64 -5.48
CA ARG A 198 -21.92 -11.53 -5.78
C ARG A 198 -22.64 -10.37 -6.44
N GLU A 199 -23.66 -10.67 -7.25
CA GLU A 199 -24.49 -9.70 -7.96
C GLU A 199 -25.30 -8.86 -6.96
N GLU A 200 -25.88 -9.48 -5.95
CA GLU A 200 -26.59 -8.77 -4.87
C GLU A 200 -25.64 -7.98 -3.98
N ALA A 201 -24.43 -8.50 -3.72
CA ALA A 201 -23.39 -7.72 -3.07
C ALA A 201 -23.05 -6.49 -3.91
N HIS A 202 -22.78 -6.64 -5.21
CA HIS A 202 -22.49 -5.51 -6.10
C HIS A 202 -23.59 -4.44 -6.05
N ALA A 203 -24.86 -4.85 -6.16
CA ALA A 203 -25.99 -3.92 -6.09
C ALA A 203 -26.05 -3.19 -4.73
N ALA A 204 -25.83 -3.90 -3.62
CA ALA A 204 -25.83 -3.31 -2.28
C ALA A 204 -24.68 -2.31 -2.08
N PHE A 205 -23.48 -2.62 -2.57
CA PHE A 205 -22.35 -1.70 -2.49
C PHE A 205 -22.54 -0.48 -3.39
N ALA A 206 -22.94 -0.68 -4.66
CA ALA A 206 -23.16 0.42 -5.59
C ALA A 206 -24.27 1.39 -5.12
N ALA A 207 -25.27 0.89 -4.39
CA ALA A 207 -26.33 1.72 -3.81
C ALA A 207 -25.90 2.49 -2.55
N ASN A 208 -24.78 2.11 -1.92
CA ASN A 208 -24.28 2.77 -0.72
C ASN A 208 -23.43 4.00 -1.11
N PRO A 209 -23.79 5.21 -0.66
CA PRO A 209 -23.08 6.45 -1.02
C PRO A 209 -21.58 6.43 -0.73
N PHE A 210 -21.13 5.66 0.27
CA PHE A 210 -19.72 5.51 0.60
C PHE A 210 -18.93 4.85 -0.55
N PHE A 211 -19.46 3.78 -1.12
CA PHE A 211 -18.82 3.05 -2.22
C PHE A 211 -19.13 3.67 -3.58
N ALA A 212 -20.21 4.46 -3.69
CA ALA A 212 -20.53 5.21 -4.91
C ALA A 212 -19.45 6.25 -5.27
N ALA A 213 -18.61 6.65 -4.32
CA ALA A 213 -17.45 7.52 -4.56
C ALA A 213 -16.26 6.78 -5.19
N TRP A 214 -16.24 5.46 -5.20
CA TRP A 214 -15.14 4.67 -5.79
C TRP A 214 -15.21 4.67 -7.31
N ASP A 215 -14.05 4.59 -7.97
CA ASP A 215 -13.99 4.31 -9.40
C ASP A 215 -14.69 2.96 -9.68
N PRO A 216 -15.61 2.89 -10.67
CA PRO A 216 -16.34 1.67 -10.98
C PRO A 216 -15.46 0.45 -11.25
N ARG A 217 -14.25 0.65 -11.81
CA ARG A 217 -13.26 -0.42 -12.05
C ARG A 217 -12.74 -0.97 -10.73
N VAL A 218 -12.50 -0.11 -9.75
CA VAL A 218 -12.08 -0.52 -8.40
C VAL A 218 -13.21 -1.27 -7.71
N LEU A 219 -14.44 -0.76 -7.76
CA LEU A 219 -15.59 -1.44 -7.14
C LEU A 219 -15.84 -2.81 -7.77
N ALA A 220 -15.75 -2.93 -9.10
CA ALA A 220 -15.90 -4.20 -9.80
C ALA A 220 -14.82 -5.21 -9.37
N ALA A 221 -13.55 -4.80 -9.34
CA ALA A 221 -12.44 -5.63 -8.87
C ALA A 221 -12.63 -6.03 -7.40
N TYR A 222 -13.08 -5.08 -6.59
CA TYR A 222 -13.40 -5.29 -5.19
C TYR A 222 -14.50 -6.35 -4.98
N ILE A 223 -15.60 -6.34 -5.74
CA ILE A 223 -16.65 -7.37 -5.63
C ILE A 223 -16.18 -8.73 -6.17
N ALA A 224 -15.41 -8.73 -7.25
CA ALA A 224 -14.90 -9.95 -7.88
C ALA A 224 -13.96 -10.72 -6.94
N HIS A 225 -13.11 -10.01 -6.21
CA HIS A 225 -12.07 -10.62 -5.40
C HIS A 225 -12.32 -10.54 -3.90
N GLY A 226 -12.97 -9.48 -3.41
CA GLY A 226 -13.20 -9.19 -1.99
C GLY A 226 -14.16 -10.12 -1.26
N LEU A 227 -14.94 -10.90 -2.00
CA LEU A 227 -15.90 -11.86 -1.42
C LEU A 227 -15.42 -13.31 -1.61
N ILE A 228 -15.72 -14.17 -0.63
CA ILE A 228 -15.50 -15.62 -0.65
C ILE A 228 -16.83 -16.36 -0.45
N PRO A 229 -16.92 -17.66 -0.81
CA PRO A 229 -18.10 -18.46 -0.47
C PRO A 229 -18.35 -18.46 1.04
N ALA A 230 -19.59 -18.17 1.45
CA ALA A 230 -19.98 -18.20 2.84
C ALA A 230 -20.31 -19.65 3.29
N PRO A 231 -19.97 -20.06 4.53
CA PRO A 231 -20.32 -21.39 5.04
C PRO A 231 -21.84 -21.66 5.04
N SER A 232 -22.66 -20.62 5.20
CA SER A 232 -24.12 -20.68 5.19
C SER A 232 -24.75 -20.71 3.79
N GLY A 233 -23.94 -20.72 2.73
CA GLY A 233 -24.38 -20.46 1.36
C GLY A 233 -24.35 -18.97 1.01
N GLY A 234 -24.18 -18.66 -0.28
CA GLY A 234 -23.95 -17.31 -0.77
C GLY A 234 -22.48 -16.90 -0.67
N VAL A 235 -22.23 -15.60 -0.44
CA VAL A 235 -20.90 -15.01 -0.32
C VAL A 235 -20.76 -14.16 0.93
N CYS A 236 -19.56 -14.12 1.49
CA CYS A 236 -19.20 -13.22 2.58
C CYS A 236 -17.92 -12.46 2.28
N LEU A 237 -17.66 -11.43 3.07
CA LEU A 237 -16.38 -10.73 3.05
C LEU A 237 -15.24 -11.68 3.32
N ALA A 238 -14.18 -11.56 2.53
CA ALA A 238 -12.95 -12.30 2.81
C ALA A 238 -12.19 -11.77 4.03
N MET A 239 -12.33 -10.47 4.31
CA MET A 239 -11.83 -9.86 5.53
C MET A 239 -12.85 -10.12 6.66
N PRO A 240 -12.50 -10.87 7.72
CA PRO A 240 -13.41 -11.05 8.85
C PRO A 240 -13.60 -9.73 9.60
N SER A 241 -14.85 -9.36 9.93
CA SER A 241 -15.18 -8.09 10.59
C SER A 241 -14.43 -7.86 11.91
N LEU A 242 -14.17 -8.93 12.67
CA LEU A 242 -13.37 -8.86 13.89
C LEU A 242 -11.91 -8.48 13.61
N GLN A 243 -11.31 -9.01 12.54
CA GLN A 243 -9.95 -8.65 12.16
C GLN A 243 -9.87 -7.19 11.73
N GLU A 244 -10.89 -6.69 11.04
CA GLU A 244 -10.95 -5.28 10.63
C GLU A 244 -11.06 -4.37 11.86
N ALA A 245 -11.90 -4.73 12.83
CA ALA A 245 -12.01 -4.01 14.09
C ALA A 245 -10.67 -3.96 14.85
N LEU A 246 -9.90 -5.05 14.83
CA LEU A 246 -8.57 -5.10 15.44
C LEU A 246 -7.57 -4.16 14.76
N VAL A 247 -7.66 -3.95 13.44
CA VAL A 247 -6.81 -2.95 12.74
C VAL A 247 -7.08 -1.55 13.28
N PHE A 248 -8.34 -1.20 13.54
CA PHE A 248 -8.72 0.12 14.08
C PHE A 248 -8.33 0.28 15.55
N ALA A 249 -8.25 -0.83 16.29
CA ALA A 249 -7.77 -0.85 17.66
C ALA A 249 -6.23 -0.82 17.75
N GLY A 250 -5.53 -1.47 16.83
CA GLY A 250 -4.08 -1.73 16.84
C GLY A 250 -3.18 -0.58 16.40
N THR A 251 -3.63 0.67 16.51
CA THR A 251 -2.93 1.85 15.97
C THR A 251 -1.71 2.30 16.81
N ASN A 252 -1.20 1.45 17.70
CA ASN A 252 -0.13 1.79 18.66
C ASN A 252 1.18 2.18 17.97
N THR A 253 1.45 1.67 16.77
CA THR A 253 2.64 2.02 15.98
C THR A 253 2.59 3.44 15.41
N SER A 254 1.39 4.05 15.29
CA SER A 254 1.21 5.36 14.65
C SER A 254 1.98 6.49 15.33
N ALA A 255 1.94 6.54 16.66
CA ALA A 255 2.61 7.59 17.44
C ALA A 255 4.14 7.45 17.47
N PRO A 256 4.72 6.26 17.70
CA PRO A 256 6.15 6.06 17.52
C PRO A 256 6.64 6.42 16.13
N VAL A 257 5.89 6.09 15.07
CA VAL A 257 6.23 6.49 13.69
C VAL A 257 6.21 8.01 13.55
N TRP A 258 5.23 8.70 14.12
CA TRP A 258 5.16 10.16 14.12
C TRP A 258 6.41 10.81 14.72
N ASP A 259 6.85 10.30 15.88
CA ASP A 259 8.01 10.83 16.59
C ASP A 259 9.33 10.51 15.87
N MET A 260 9.41 9.34 15.24
CA MET A 260 10.60 8.88 14.53
C MET A 260 10.71 9.37 13.09
N LEU A 261 9.63 9.85 12.47
CA LEU A 261 9.62 10.31 11.08
C LEU A 261 10.76 11.31 10.74
N PRO A 262 11.14 12.28 11.59
CA PRO A 262 12.30 13.15 11.35
C PRO A 262 13.64 12.42 11.24
N ALA A 263 13.77 11.23 11.83
CA ALA A 263 14.99 10.41 11.79
C ALA A 263 15.11 9.56 10.51
N LEU A 264 14.07 9.49 9.67
CA LEU A 264 14.15 8.77 8.41
C LEU A 264 15.19 9.42 7.49
N GLU A 265 16.23 8.67 7.13
CA GLU A 265 17.38 9.15 6.36
C GLU A 265 16.94 9.90 5.10
N ALA A 266 17.43 11.14 4.91
CA ALA A 266 17.06 12.00 3.78
C ALA A 266 17.35 11.41 2.39
N ARG A 267 18.18 10.35 2.32
CA ARG A 267 18.41 9.60 1.07
C ARG A 267 17.21 8.80 0.57
N VAL A 268 16.18 8.60 1.39
CA VAL A 268 14.91 8.01 0.97
C VAL A 268 13.96 9.17 0.64
N PRO A 269 13.70 9.51 -0.62
CA PRO A 269 12.74 10.56 -0.95
C PRO A 269 11.34 10.15 -0.49
N LEU A 270 10.58 11.12 0.02
CA LEU A 270 9.19 10.95 0.44
C LEU A 270 8.24 11.70 -0.49
N ARG A 271 7.12 11.08 -0.81
CA ARG A 271 5.97 11.74 -1.42
C ARG A 271 4.73 11.49 -0.59
N PHE A 272 4.14 12.53 0.00
CA PHE A 272 2.82 12.44 0.60
C PHE A 272 1.75 12.75 -0.44
N VAL A 273 0.72 11.91 -0.53
CA VAL A 273 -0.47 12.15 -1.34
C VAL A 273 -1.67 12.17 -0.40
N VAL A 274 -2.26 13.34 -0.17
CA VAL A 274 -3.31 13.56 0.86
C VAL A 274 -4.64 14.03 0.25
N PRO A 275 -5.77 13.85 0.95
CA PRO A 275 -7.09 14.18 0.44
C PRO A 275 -7.25 15.68 0.12
N GLY A 276 -7.86 15.97 -1.02
CA GLY A 276 -8.14 17.33 -1.48
C GLY A 276 -9.60 17.61 -1.79
N ARG A 277 -10.51 16.64 -1.63
CA ARG A 277 -11.96 16.89 -1.71
C ARG A 277 -12.40 17.85 -0.61
N GLU A 278 -13.15 18.88 -1.00
CA GLU A 278 -13.75 19.81 -0.05
C GLU A 278 -14.65 19.08 0.95
N GLY A 279 -14.50 19.39 2.23
CA GLY A 279 -15.25 18.75 3.32
C GLY A 279 -14.83 17.30 3.64
N ALA A 280 -13.82 16.73 2.96
CA ALA A 280 -13.28 15.44 3.37
C ALA A 280 -12.60 15.55 4.75
N PRO A 281 -12.87 14.61 5.66
CA PRO A 281 -12.23 14.63 6.98
C PRO A 281 -10.71 14.40 6.85
N GLU A 282 -9.95 15.05 7.71
CA GLU A 282 -8.53 14.73 7.89
C GLU A 282 -8.37 13.49 8.76
N ILE A 283 -7.31 12.71 8.52
CA ILE A 283 -6.87 11.74 9.53
C ILE A 283 -6.23 12.52 10.67
N GLY A 284 -6.88 12.48 11.82
CA GLY A 284 -6.46 13.17 13.03
C GLY A 284 -7.24 14.45 13.28
N GLU A 285 -6.66 15.37 14.04
CA GLU A 285 -7.27 16.67 14.31
C GLU A 285 -7.16 17.62 13.11
N PRO A 286 -8.03 18.65 13.00
CA PRO A 286 -7.91 19.65 11.94
C PRO A 286 -6.52 20.28 11.87
N GLY A 287 -5.89 20.25 10.69
CA GLY A 287 -4.53 20.75 10.47
C GLY A 287 -3.42 19.73 10.72
N GLN A 288 -3.72 18.58 11.33
CA GLN A 288 -2.72 17.56 11.62
C GLN A 288 -2.17 16.91 10.34
N THR A 289 -2.94 16.88 9.25
CA THR A 289 -2.40 16.45 7.95
C THR A 289 -1.26 17.36 7.51
N ARG A 290 -1.39 18.68 7.70
CA ARG A 290 -0.31 19.63 7.40
C ARG A 290 0.91 19.38 8.28
N GLU A 291 0.72 19.19 9.58
CA GLU A 291 1.83 18.85 10.47
C GLU A 291 2.55 17.58 10.01
N ARG A 292 1.79 16.51 9.74
CA ARG A 292 2.28 15.19 9.30
C ARG A 292 3.21 15.29 8.09
N VAL A 293 2.74 15.93 7.00
CA VAL A 293 3.48 16.00 5.74
C VAL A 293 4.74 16.88 5.81
N TRP A 294 4.86 17.72 6.84
CA TRP A 294 6.03 18.56 7.08
C TRP A 294 6.95 18.07 8.21
N ARG A 295 6.64 16.91 8.84
CA ARG A 295 7.48 16.35 9.92
C ARG A 295 8.92 16.07 9.50
N ARG A 296 9.14 15.65 8.25
CA ARG A 296 10.47 15.41 7.66
C ARG A 296 10.55 16.16 6.32
N PRO A 297 10.97 17.45 6.29
CA PRO A 297 10.90 18.28 5.09
C PRO A 297 12.02 18.00 4.08
N ALA A 298 13.17 17.51 4.53
CA ALA A 298 14.29 17.18 3.65
C ALA A 298 13.85 16.11 2.64
N ASN A 299 14.10 16.32 1.34
CA ASN A 299 13.78 15.37 0.26
C ASN A 299 12.35 14.80 0.33
N THR A 300 11.38 15.71 0.54
CA THR A 300 9.96 15.38 0.68
C THR A 300 9.12 16.27 -0.22
N THR A 301 8.16 15.66 -0.92
CA THR A 301 7.15 16.35 -1.72
C THR A 301 5.76 16.01 -1.19
N ASN A 302 4.83 16.96 -1.28
CA ASN A 302 3.52 16.81 -0.70
C ASN A 302 2.46 17.25 -1.71
N VAL A 303 1.48 16.40 -1.99
CA VAL A 303 0.40 16.63 -2.95
C VAL A 303 -0.94 16.49 -2.28
N ARG A 304 -1.78 17.52 -2.42
CA ARG A 304 -3.20 17.45 -2.08
C ARG A 304 -4.01 17.14 -3.34
N LEU A 305 -4.66 15.97 -3.40
CA LEU A 305 -5.31 15.46 -4.60
C LEU A 305 -6.78 15.92 -4.65
N PRO A 306 -7.16 16.86 -5.55
CA PRO A 306 -8.52 17.39 -5.60
C PRO A 306 -9.54 16.30 -5.94
N GLY A 307 -10.70 16.32 -5.28
CA GLY A 307 -11.80 15.41 -5.59
C GLY A 307 -11.75 14.05 -4.87
N ALA A 308 -10.61 13.65 -4.31
CA ALA A 308 -10.51 12.45 -3.48
C ALA A 308 -10.52 12.76 -1.97
N GLY A 309 -11.24 11.92 -1.21
CA GLY A 309 -11.17 11.78 0.24
C GLY A 309 -10.04 10.85 0.67
N HIS A 310 -10.15 10.26 1.86
CA HIS A 310 -9.14 9.34 2.41
C HIS A 310 -8.83 8.16 1.48
N LEU A 311 -9.83 7.67 0.74
CA LEU A 311 -9.73 6.48 -0.11
C LEU A 311 -9.20 6.80 -1.52
N ILE A 312 -8.08 7.52 -1.58
CA ILE A 312 -7.50 8.05 -2.84
C ILE A 312 -7.31 6.97 -3.90
N VAL A 313 -6.78 5.81 -3.50
CA VAL A 313 -6.51 4.69 -4.42
C VAL A 313 -7.81 4.20 -5.05
N GLN A 314 -8.90 4.19 -4.28
CA GLN A 314 -10.19 3.68 -4.71
C GLN A 314 -11.02 4.73 -5.44
N GLU A 315 -10.96 5.98 -5.01
CA GLU A 315 -11.75 7.10 -5.56
C GLU A 315 -11.09 7.73 -6.80
N ALA A 316 -9.77 7.75 -6.88
CA ALA A 316 -8.99 8.42 -7.92
C ALA A 316 -7.77 7.58 -8.38
N PRO A 317 -7.97 6.34 -8.88
CA PRO A 317 -6.88 5.44 -9.25
C PRO A 317 -5.99 6.01 -10.37
N ARG A 318 -6.55 6.77 -11.30
CA ARG A 318 -5.78 7.39 -12.39
C ARG A 318 -4.83 8.47 -11.87
N GLU A 319 -5.31 9.33 -10.99
CA GLU A 319 -4.51 10.35 -10.36
C GLU A 319 -3.44 9.70 -9.48
N MET A 320 -3.78 8.65 -8.73
CA MET A 320 -2.80 7.86 -7.98
C MET A 320 -1.70 7.29 -8.89
N ALA A 321 -2.04 6.80 -10.08
CA ALA A 321 -1.07 6.32 -11.07
C ALA A 321 -0.08 7.42 -11.50
N LEU A 322 -0.58 8.64 -11.72
CA LEU A 322 0.26 9.80 -12.07
C LEU A 322 1.20 10.17 -10.93
N GLU A 323 0.75 10.08 -9.68
CA GLU A 323 1.58 10.36 -8.50
C GLU A 323 2.71 9.34 -8.32
N ILE A 324 2.43 8.06 -8.59
CA ILE A 324 3.46 7.01 -8.60
C ILE A 324 4.44 7.24 -9.76
N ALA A 325 3.93 7.57 -10.96
CA ALA A 325 4.77 7.86 -12.13
C ALA A 325 5.74 9.02 -11.86
N ALA A 326 5.26 10.11 -11.26
CA ALA A 326 6.10 11.26 -10.91
C ALA A 326 7.24 10.86 -9.94
N MET A 327 6.96 9.97 -8.99
CA MET A 327 7.97 9.48 -8.06
C MET A 327 9.03 8.60 -8.75
N LEU A 328 8.60 7.75 -9.70
CA LEU A 328 9.53 6.97 -10.51
C LEU A 328 10.44 7.91 -11.29
N GLU A 329 9.88 8.88 -11.99
CA GLU A 329 10.60 9.82 -12.88
C GLU A 329 11.63 10.69 -12.14
N ALA A 330 11.28 11.21 -10.96
CA ALA A 330 12.16 12.08 -10.16
C ALA A 330 13.50 11.44 -9.77
N ASP A 331 13.55 10.10 -9.63
CA ASP A 331 14.78 9.38 -9.26
C ASP A 331 15.77 9.21 -10.43
N GLY A 332 15.32 9.51 -11.67
CA GLY A 332 16.14 9.45 -12.88
C GLY A 332 17.00 10.69 -13.11
N GLU A 333 16.66 11.80 -12.47
CA GLU A 333 17.46 13.02 -12.46
C GLU A 333 18.36 12.96 -11.21
N GLY A 334 19.69 12.89 -11.40
CA GLY A 334 20.63 12.90 -10.28
C GLY A 334 20.44 14.13 -9.37
N PRO A 335 21.20 14.26 -8.26
CA PRO A 335 20.97 15.23 -7.18
C PRO A 335 21.25 16.72 -7.55
N GLY A 336 20.91 17.16 -8.77
CA GLY A 336 21.27 18.46 -9.34
C GLY A 336 20.10 19.31 -9.85
N ALA A 337 18.85 18.88 -9.76
CA ALA A 337 17.70 19.75 -10.04
C ALA A 337 17.09 20.22 -8.70
N GLY A 338 17.34 21.48 -8.36
CA GLY A 338 16.87 22.12 -7.14
C GLY A 338 15.34 22.20 -7.02
N PRO A 339 14.82 22.53 -5.81
CA PRO A 339 13.42 22.37 -5.42
C PRO A 339 12.48 23.47 -5.95
N GLU A 340 12.63 23.93 -7.20
CA GLU A 340 11.88 25.09 -7.72
C GLU A 340 10.67 24.76 -8.61
N ALA A 341 10.34 23.49 -8.84
CA ALA A 341 9.15 23.12 -9.62
C ALA A 341 8.03 22.41 -8.84
N ALA A 342 8.20 22.13 -7.55
CA ALA A 342 7.16 21.50 -6.70
C ALA A 342 6.66 22.40 -5.56
N ALA A 343 7.03 23.69 -5.57
CA ALA A 343 6.62 24.67 -4.58
C ALA A 343 5.34 25.41 -5.00
N ALA A 344 4.23 24.68 -5.14
CA ALA A 344 2.87 25.19 -4.97
C ALA A 344 1.87 24.03 -5.10
N ARG A 345 1.25 23.63 -3.97
CA ARG A 345 -0.14 23.11 -3.84
C ARG A 345 -0.37 22.40 -2.49
N LEU A 346 -0.01 23.05 -1.38
CA LEU A 346 -0.49 22.74 -0.03
C LEU A 346 -0.49 23.95 0.90
#